data_AF-A0A5E4DB12-F1
#
_entry.id   AF-A0A5E4DB12-F1
#
_cell.length_a   1.000
_cell.length_b   1.000
_cell.length_c   1.000
_cell.angle_alpha   90.00
_cell.angle_beta   90.00
_cell.angle_gamma   90.00
#
_symmetry.space_group_name_H-M   'P 1'
#
loop_
_entity.id
_entity.type
_entity.pdbx_description
1 polymer ?
#
loop_
_entity_poly.entity_id
_entity_poly.type
_entity_poly.pdbx_seq_one_letter_code
_entity_poly.pdbx_strand_id
1 'polypeptide(L)'
;VVSSWIERRRVQSEKANLTILFDKYLPTCLDKLRFGFKRITPVPEITVIQTVLYLLECLLTGKNAPPDSPKELYELYFVFACFWAFGGAMFQDQLIDYRLEFSRWWINEFKTIKFPSQGTIFDYYIDPDTKKFLPWTDKVPAFELDPDIPLQ
;
A
#
# COMPACT_ATOMS: atom_id res chain seq x y z
N VAL A 1 3.29 -16.41 -10.13
CA VAL A 1 3.36 -15.00 -10.60
C VAL A 1 4.40 -14.22 -9.82
N VAL A 2 4.26 -14.08 -8.50
CA VAL A 2 5.21 -13.35 -7.63
C VAL A 2 6.66 -13.79 -7.85
N SER A 3 6.97 -15.10 -7.76
CA SER A 3 8.33 -15.61 -7.95
C SER A 3 8.92 -15.25 -9.32
N SER A 4 8.13 -15.36 -10.39
CA SER A 4 8.58 -15.00 -11.74
C SER A 4 8.86 -13.50 -11.87
N TRP A 5 8.09 -12.65 -11.17
CA TRP A 5 8.32 -11.22 -11.13
C TRP A 5 9.59 -10.87 -10.34
N ILE A 6 9.82 -11.51 -9.18
CA ILE A 6 11.04 -11.34 -8.39
C ILE A 6 12.27 -11.74 -9.22
N GLU A 7 12.20 -12.84 -9.97
CA GLU A 7 13.34 -13.29 -10.77
C GLU A 7 13.78 -12.32 -11.86
N ARG A 8 12.89 -11.43 -12.31
CA ARG A 8 13.21 -10.37 -13.28
C ARG A 8 14.00 -9.21 -12.66
N ARG A 9 14.01 -9.08 -11.33
CA ARG A 9 14.82 -8.06 -10.64
C ARG A 9 16.30 -8.33 -10.87
N ARG A 10 17.13 -7.28 -10.95
CA ARG A 10 18.56 -7.41 -11.25
C ARG A 10 19.43 -7.54 -10.01
N VAL A 11 19.00 -6.94 -8.90
CA VAL A 11 19.79 -6.84 -7.68
C VAL A 11 19.44 -8.01 -6.75
N GLN A 12 20.45 -8.77 -6.33
CA GLN A 12 20.24 -9.98 -5.54
C GLN A 12 19.74 -9.70 -4.11
N SER A 13 20.22 -8.61 -3.50
CA SER A 13 19.76 -8.16 -2.18
C SER A 13 18.29 -7.74 -2.21
N GLU A 14 17.86 -7.03 -3.27
CA GLU A 14 16.46 -6.70 -3.53
C GLU A 14 15.60 -7.96 -3.66
N LYS A 15 16.02 -8.95 -4.45
CA LYS A 15 15.31 -10.24 -4.57
C LYS A 15 15.10 -10.89 -3.22
N ALA A 16 16.16 -11.01 -2.43
CA ALA A 16 16.10 -11.65 -1.11
C ALA A 16 15.14 -10.93 -0.16
N ASN A 17 15.22 -9.59 -0.10
CA ASN A 17 14.32 -8.78 0.73
C ASN A 17 12.86 -8.93 0.28
N LEU A 18 12.58 -8.85 -1.02
CA LEU A 18 11.22 -8.96 -1.55
C LEU A 18 10.62 -10.34 -1.30
N THR A 19 11.39 -11.42 -1.46
CA THR A 19 10.92 -12.78 -1.13
C THR A 19 10.46 -12.86 0.32
N ILE A 20 11.26 -12.38 1.26
CA ILE A 20 10.91 -12.36 2.69
C ILE A 20 9.65 -11.53 2.95
N LEU A 21 9.52 -10.37 2.30
CA LEU A 21 8.37 -9.48 2.48
C LEU A 21 7.09 -10.09 1.90
N PHE A 22 7.16 -10.75 0.74
CA PHE A 22 6.01 -11.46 0.19
C PHE A 22 5.56 -12.60 1.10
N ASP A 23 6.49 -13.40 1.63
CA ASP A 23 6.17 -14.49 2.55
C ASP A 23 5.59 -13.97 3.87
N LYS A 24 6.08 -12.82 4.37
CA LYS A 24 5.63 -12.20 5.62
C LYS A 24 4.24 -11.59 5.52
N TYR A 25 3.95 -10.85 4.46
CA TYR A 25 2.76 -9.99 4.38
C TYR A 25 1.62 -10.59 3.55
N LEU A 26 1.94 -11.22 2.42
CA LEU A 26 0.94 -11.55 1.41
C LEU A 26 -0.05 -12.64 1.88
N PRO A 27 0.37 -13.77 2.49
CA PRO A 27 -0.56 -14.79 2.97
C PRO A 27 -1.59 -14.22 3.96
N THR A 28 -1.12 -13.49 4.98
CA THR A 28 -1.97 -12.87 6.00
C THR A 28 -2.98 -11.89 5.40
N CYS A 29 -2.57 -11.09 4.42
CA CYS A 29 -3.48 -10.16 3.74
C CYS A 29 -4.53 -10.89 2.90
N LEU A 30 -4.15 -11.95 2.18
CA LEU A 30 -5.07 -12.76 1.37
C LEU A 30 -6.10 -13.49 2.24
N ASP A 31 -5.67 -14.11 3.34
CA ASP A 31 -6.57 -14.79 4.27
C ASP A 31 -7.55 -13.82 4.90
N LYS A 32 -7.08 -12.64 5.32
CA LYS A 32 -7.96 -11.61 5.86
C LYS A 32 -8.94 -11.10 4.80
N LEU A 33 -8.53 -10.97 3.54
CA LEU A 33 -9.40 -10.55 2.44
C LEU A 33 -10.53 -11.54 2.15
N ARG A 34 -10.28 -12.85 2.29
CA ARG A 34 -11.27 -13.91 2.04
C ARG A 34 -12.42 -13.91 3.04
N PHE A 35 -12.12 -13.65 4.32
CA PHE A 35 -13.06 -13.89 5.40
C PHE A 35 -13.44 -12.63 6.20
N GLY A 36 -12.74 -11.52 6.01
CA GLY A 36 -12.83 -10.35 6.91
C GLY A 36 -13.41 -9.09 6.32
N PHE A 37 -13.44 -8.91 4.98
CA PHE A 37 -13.78 -7.62 4.38
C PHE A 37 -14.64 -7.73 3.13
N LYS A 38 -15.53 -6.74 2.95
CA LYS A 38 -16.37 -6.60 1.76
C LYS A 38 -15.74 -5.60 0.79
N ARG A 39 -15.78 -5.94 -0.50
CA ARG A 39 -15.29 -5.11 -1.60
C ARG A 39 -16.46 -4.56 -2.42
N ILE A 40 -16.23 -3.43 -3.09
CA ILE A 40 -17.22 -2.78 -3.96
C ILE A 40 -17.67 -3.74 -5.07
N THR A 41 -16.72 -4.51 -5.61
CA THR A 41 -16.93 -5.50 -6.67
C THR A 41 -16.13 -6.76 -6.37
N PRO A 42 -16.52 -7.94 -6.89
CA PRO A 42 -15.68 -9.13 -6.81
C PRO A 42 -14.33 -8.90 -7.50
N VAL A 43 -13.25 -8.90 -6.71
CA VAL A 43 -11.88 -8.80 -7.24
C VAL A 43 -11.18 -10.16 -7.08
N PRO A 44 -10.72 -10.80 -8.15
CA PRO A 44 -9.92 -12.02 -8.01
C PRO A 44 -8.62 -11.74 -7.24
N GLU A 45 -8.17 -12.66 -6.40
CA GLU A 45 -6.92 -12.51 -5.62
C GLU A 45 -5.71 -12.19 -6.49
N ILE A 46 -5.63 -12.83 -7.65
CA ILE A 46 -4.56 -12.57 -8.61
C ILE A 46 -4.52 -11.10 -9.05
N THR A 47 -5.66 -10.43 -9.14
CA THR A 47 -5.72 -9.00 -9.51
C THR A 47 -5.10 -8.15 -8.40
N VAL A 48 -5.41 -8.44 -7.14
CA VAL A 48 -4.81 -7.73 -5.99
C VAL A 48 -3.31 -7.94 -5.95
N ILE A 49 -2.85 -9.19 -6.15
CA ILE A 49 -1.42 -9.51 -6.22
C ILE A 49 -0.75 -8.73 -7.35
N GLN A 50 -1.36 -8.68 -8.54
CA GLN A 50 -0.83 -7.90 -9.67
C GLN A 50 -0.78 -6.41 -9.34
N THR A 51 -1.79 -5.86 -8.68
CA THR A 51 -1.77 -4.46 -8.21
C THR A 51 -0.59 -4.20 -7.28
N VAL A 52 -0.27 -5.10 -6.33
CA VAL A 52 0.94 -4.98 -5.50
C VAL A 52 2.20 -4.91 -6.37
N LEU A 53 2.35 -5.83 -7.32
CA LEU A 53 3.53 -5.88 -8.21
C LEU A 53 3.66 -4.61 -9.05
N TYR A 54 2.56 -4.11 -9.62
CA TYR A 54 2.56 -2.87 -10.40
C TYR A 54 2.92 -1.65 -9.56
N LEU A 55 2.37 -1.53 -8.34
CA LEU A 55 2.75 -0.45 -7.43
C LEU A 55 4.23 -0.53 -7.05
N LEU A 56 4.75 -1.73 -6.80
CA LEU A 56 6.18 -1.93 -6.52
C LEU A 56 7.09 -1.55 -7.70
N GLU A 57 6.67 -1.78 -8.95
CA GLU A 57 7.41 -1.27 -10.12
C GLU A 57 7.54 0.26 -10.11
N CYS A 58 6.48 0.97 -9.73
CA CYS A 58 6.49 2.42 -9.64
C CYS A 58 7.29 2.94 -8.43
N LEU A 59 7.31 2.19 -7.33
CA LEU A 59 7.93 2.62 -6.07
C LEU A 59 9.41 2.25 -5.99
N LEU A 60 9.80 1.05 -6.40
CA LEU A 60 11.17 0.51 -6.31
C LEU A 60 12.00 0.93 -7.53
N THR A 61 12.14 2.24 -7.71
CA THR A 61 13.00 2.83 -8.74
C THR A 61 14.40 3.10 -8.19
N GLY A 62 15.40 3.21 -9.06
CA GLY A 62 16.77 3.53 -8.64
C GLY A 62 16.91 4.87 -7.90
N LYS A 63 15.95 5.80 -8.03
CA LYS A 63 15.89 7.03 -7.23
C LYS A 63 15.33 6.79 -5.83
N ASN A 64 14.31 5.93 -5.73
CA ASN A 64 13.54 5.74 -4.50
C ASN A 64 14.16 4.70 -3.57
N ALA A 65 14.69 3.63 -4.14
CA ALA A 65 15.40 2.53 -3.50
C ALA A 65 16.60 2.13 -4.39
N PRO A 66 17.73 2.85 -4.32
CA PRO A 66 18.96 2.47 -5.01
C PRO A 66 19.39 1.03 -4.67
N PRO A 67 20.22 0.37 -5.52
CA PRO A 67 20.78 -0.94 -5.21
C PRO A 67 21.39 -1.00 -3.81
N ASP A 68 21.17 -2.12 -3.12
CA ASP A 68 21.64 -2.36 -1.74
C ASP A 68 21.11 -1.38 -0.69
N SER A 69 19.97 -0.74 -0.97
CA SER A 69 19.20 0.01 0.03
C SER A 69 18.90 -0.80 1.30
N PRO A 70 18.71 -0.15 2.45
CA PRO A 70 18.34 -0.82 3.70
C PRO A 70 17.05 -1.63 3.56
N LYS A 71 16.98 -2.78 4.25
CA LYS A 71 15.79 -3.65 4.26
C LYS A 71 14.52 -2.91 4.70
N GLU A 72 14.66 -1.95 5.61
CA GLU A 72 13.58 -1.12 6.14
C GLU A 72 12.98 -0.23 5.05
N LEU A 73 13.78 0.21 4.08
CA LEU A 73 13.30 1.02 2.95
C LEU A 73 12.48 0.17 1.96
N TYR A 74 12.93 -1.06 1.68
CA TYR A 74 12.13 -2.00 0.88
C TYR A 74 10.81 -2.34 1.58
N GLU A 75 10.85 -2.59 2.89
CA GLU A 75 9.65 -2.88 3.68
C GLU A 75 8.68 -1.70 3.72
N LEU A 76 9.18 -0.46 3.80
CA LEU A 76 8.35 0.75 3.75
C LEU A 76 7.53 0.83 2.45
N TYR A 77 8.18 0.70 1.28
CA TYR A 77 7.48 0.73 -0.01
C TYR A 77 6.59 -0.49 -0.22
N PHE A 78 7.01 -1.65 0.27
CA PHE A 78 6.20 -2.87 0.21
C PHE A 78 4.90 -2.72 1.00
N VAL A 79 4.98 -2.23 2.24
CA VAL A 79 3.81 -1.95 3.08
C VAL A 79 2.88 -0.97 2.38
N PHE A 80 3.42 0.11 1.80
CA PHE A 80 2.64 1.08 1.05
C PHE A 80 1.90 0.48 -0.15
N ALA A 81 2.60 -0.29 -0.98
CA ALA A 81 1.99 -0.98 -2.10
C ALA A 81 0.89 -1.96 -1.64
N CYS A 82 1.15 -2.70 -0.56
CA CYS A 82 0.27 -3.73 -0.08
C CYS A 82 -1.05 -3.16 0.47
N PHE A 83 -1.00 -2.19 1.38
CA PHE A 83 -2.26 -1.66 1.93
C PHE A 83 -3.10 -0.92 0.89
N TRP A 84 -2.48 -0.29 -0.12
CA TRP A 84 -3.21 0.33 -1.22
C TRP A 84 -3.85 -0.70 -2.14
N ALA A 85 -3.14 -1.79 -2.47
CA ALA A 85 -3.67 -2.85 -3.31
C ALA A 85 -4.84 -3.60 -2.65
N PHE A 86 -4.70 -3.94 -1.37
CA PHE A 86 -5.72 -4.68 -0.63
C PHE A 86 -6.87 -3.78 -0.16
N GLY A 87 -6.55 -2.61 0.36
CA GLY A 87 -7.51 -1.68 0.96
C GLY A 87 -8.18 -0.72 -0.03
N GLY A 88 -7.63 -0.56 -1.24
CA GLY A 88 -8.09 0.42 -2.22
C GLY A 88 -9.52 0.24 -2.69
N ALA A 89 -9.99 -1.02 -2.78
CA ALA A 89 -11.33 -1.37 -3.30
C ALA A 89 -12.32 -1.80 -2.19
N MET A 90 -12.03 -1.47 -0.93
CA MET A 90 -12.90 -1.80 0.19
C MET A 90 -14.24 -1.04 0.10
N PHE A 91 -15.32 -1.73 0.40
CA PHE A 91 -16.66 -1.14 0.37
C PHE A 91 -16.95 -0.38 1.65
N GLN A 92 -17.75 0.67 1.54
CA GLN A 92 -18.38 1.32 2.68
C GLN A 92 -19.89 1.19 2.49
N ASP A 93 -20.56 0.58 3.47
CA ASP A 93 -22.02 0.60 3.55
C ASP A 93 -22.50 1.57 4.62
N GLN A 94 -23.82 1.62 4.86
CA GLN A 94 -24.42 2.57 5.82
C GLN A 94 -24.01 2.28 7.27
N LEU A 95 -23.62 1.05 7.59
CA LEU A 95 -23.34 0.59 8.95
C LEU A 95 -21.85 0.35 9.18
N ILE A 96 -21.13 -0.14 8.17
CA ILE A 96 -19.74 -0.57 8.28
C ILE A 96 -18.90 0.08 7.18
N ASP A 97 -17.86 0.77 7.62
CA ASP A 97 -16.76 1.21 6.76
C ASP A 97 -15.66 0.14 6.77
N TYR A 98 -15.65 -0.74 5.76
CA TYR A 98 -14.63 -1.79 5.67
C TYR A 98 -13.25 -1.24 5.35
N ARG A 99 -13.14 -0.01 4.81
CA ARG A 99 -11.85 0.65 4.60
C ARG A 99 -11.26 1.08 5.94
N LEU A 100 -12.07 1.64 6.83
CA LEU A 100 -11.66 1.96 8.21
C LEU A 100 -11.31 0.70 9.01
N GLU A 101 -12.14 -0.34 8.94
CA GLU A 101 -11.86 -1.61 9.62
C GLU A 101 -10.58 -2.27 9.10
N PHE A 102 -10.32 -2.20 7.80
CA PHE A 102 -9.05 -2.65 7.21
C PHE A 102 -7.86 -1.86 7.77
N SER A 103 -7.97 -0.53 7.86
CA SER A 103 -6.91 0.31 8.44
C SER A 103 -6.62 -0.06 9.90
N ARG A 104 -7.66 -0.25 10.72
CA ARG A 104 -7.51 -0.66 12.12
C ARG A 104 -6.86 -2.02 12.25
N TRP A 105 -7.31 -2.99 11.45
CA TRP A 105 -6.72 -4.30 11.41
C TRP A 105 -5.25 -4.25 11.00
N TRP A 106 -4.91 -3.51 9.94
CA TRP A 106 -3.53 -3.39 9.44
C TRP A 106 -2.57 -2.89 10.52
N ILE A 107 -2.93 -1.81 11.21
CA ILE A 107 -2.13 -1.23 12.30
C ILE A 107 -1.99 -2.22 13.47
N ASN A 108 -3.00 -3.07 13.69
CA ASN A 108 -2.97 -4.10 14.74
C ASN A 108 -2.11 -5.30 14.37
N GLU A 109 -2.20 -5.76 13.14
CA GLU A 109 -1.48 -6.92 12.63
C GLU A 109 0.01 -6.63 12.40
N PHE A 110 0.32 -5.51 11.74
CA PHE A 110 1.67 -5.18 11.29
C PHE A 110 2.27 -4.04 12.12
N LYS A 111 3.22 -4.38 12.99
CA LYS A 111 3.85 -3.42 13.92
C LYS A 111 5.19 -2.84 13.45
N THR A 112 5.77 -3.39 12.39
CA THR A 112 7.13 -3.02 11.93
C THR A 112 7.18 -1.59 11.41
N ILE A 113 6.24 -1.22 10.53
CA ILE A 113 6.12 0.13 9.99
C ILE A 113 5.06 0.88 10.79
N LYS A 114 5.45 2.00 11.40
CA LYS A 114 4.57 2.82 12.23
C LYS A 114 3.94 3.94 11.41
N PHE A 115 2.68 4.21 11.69
CA PHE A 115 1.91 5.30 11.11
C PHE A 115 1.68 6.38 12.18
N PRO A 116 1.49 7.65 11.79
CA PRO A 116 1.08 8.68 12.74
C PRO A 116 -0.31 8.35 13.34
N SER A 117 -0.59 8.88 14.53
CA SER A 117 -1.75 8.47 15.34
C SER A 117 -3.10 9.01 14.86
N GLN A 118 -3.10 10.03 14.00
CA GLN A 118 -4.31 10.64 13.46
C GLN A 118 -4.76 9.90 12.19
N GLY A 119 -6.06 9.86 11.92
CA GLY A 119 -6.58 9.28 10.67
C GLY A 119 -6.31 7.78 10.50
N THR A 120 -6.26 7.37 9.25
CA THR A 120 -6.11 6.00 8.76
C THR A 120 -4.79 5.85 8.01
N ILE A 121 -4.37 4.60 7.74
CA ILE A 121 -3.17 4.34 6.92
C ILE A 121 -3.26 4.95 5.51
N PHE A 122 -4.47 5.25 5.03
CA PHE A 122 -4.70 5.83 3.71
C PHE A 122 -4.52 7.34 3.66
N ASP A 123 -4.47 8.01 4.81
CA ASP A 123 -4.35 9.46 4.91
C ASP A 123 -2.90 9.94 4.76
N TYR A 124 -1.97 9.02 4.50
CA TYR A 124 -0.54 9.30 4.43
C TYR A 124 0.10 8.91 3.10
N TYR A 125 1.04 9.72 2.64
CA TYR A 125 1.97 9.43 1.54
C TYR A 125 3.39 9.22 2.07
N ILE A 126 4.25 8.56 1.28
CA ILE A 126 5.68 8.50 1.58
C ILE A 126 6.35 9.72 0.97
N ASP A 127 6.92 10.56 1.82
CA ASP A 127 7.73 11.69 1.40
C ASP A 127 9.01 11.21 0.69
N PRO A 128 9.27 11.65 -0.55
CA PRO A 128 10.39 11.14 -1.35
C PRO A 128 11.76 11.52 -0.78
N ASP A 129 11.86 12.57 0.04
CA ASP A 129 13.14 13.04 0.57
C ASP A 129 13.44 12.41 1.93
N THR A 130 12.48 12.43 2.85
CA THR A 130 12.65 11.95 4.23
C THR A 130 12.32 10.47 4.40
N LYS A 131 11.63 9.85 3.43
CA LYS A 131 11.12 8.46 3.50
C LYS A 131 10.23 8.21 4.72
N LYS A 132 9.41 9.20 5.06
CA LYS A 132 8.45 9.15 6.18
C LYS A 132 7.02 9.27 5.67
N PHE A 133 6.09 8.78 6.47
CA PHE A 133 4.68 9.03 6.25
C PHE A 133 4.31 10.46 6.65
N LEU A 134 3.85 11.24 5.68
CA LEU A 134 3.31 12.59 5.86
C LEU A 134 1.85 12.64 5.39
N PRO A 135 0.99 13.47 5.98
CA PRO A 135 -0.43 13.47 5.67
C PRO A 135 -0.69 14.05 4.28
N TRP A 136 -1.59 13.43 3.51
CA TRP A 136 -1.96 13.91 2.17
C TRP A 136 -2.48 15.34 2.17
N THR A 137 -3.06 15.80 3.29
CA THR A 137 -3.53 17.18 3.48
C THR A 137 -2.46 18.23 3.21
N ASP A 138 -1.18 17.91 3.42
CA ASP A 138 -0.06 18.80 3.12
C ASP A 138 0.14 19.05 1.61
N LYS A 139 -0.48 18.21 0.77
CA LYS A 139 -0.46 18.30 -0.70
C LYS A 139 -1.78 18.79 -1.29
N VAL A 140 -2.83 18.95 -0.47
CA VAL A 140 -4.13 19.42 -0.94
C VAL A 140 -4.12 20.95 -0.95
N PRO A 141 -4.25 21.61 -2.12
CA PRO A 141 -4.38 23.06 -2.19
C PRO A 141 -5.70 23.51 -1.56
N ALA A 142 -5.77 24.79 -1.18
CA ALA A 142 -7.04 25.36 -0.73
C ALA A 142 -8.09 25.25 -1.85
N PHE A 143 -9.30 24.86 -1.48
CA PHE A 143 -10.40 24.76 -2.43
C PHE A 143 -10.86 26.16 -2.86
N GLU A 144 -10.93 26.38 -4.16
CA GLU A 144 -11.50 27.58 -4.78
C GLU A 144 -12.66 27.15 -5.68
N LEU A 145 -13.87 27.64 -5.39
CA LEU A 145 -15.06 27.38 -6.21
C LEU A 145 -15.04 28.30 -7.42
N ASP A 146 -14.82 27.74 -8.60
CA ASP A 146 -15.08 28.41 -9.87
C ASP A 146 -16.49 28.01 -10.36
N PRO A 147 -17.49 28.91 -10.31
CA PRO A 147 -18.85 28.62 -10.74
C PRO A 147 -18.98 28.37 -12.25
N ASP A 148 -17.96 28.73 -13.04
CA ASP A 148 -17.94 28.50 -14.49
C ASP A 148 -17.39 27.10 -14.86
N ILE A 149 -16.83 26.37 -13.88
CA ILE A 149 -16.33 25.01 -14.06
C ILE A 149 -17.36 24.02 -13.47
N PRO A 150 -17.87 23.05 -14.25
CA PRO A 150 -18.74 22.01 -13.72
C PRO A 150 -18.07 21.26 -12.56
N LEU A 151 -18.86 20.88 -11.54
CA LEU A 151 -18.40 20.05 -10.42
C LEU A 151 -17.60 18.84 -10.94
N GLN A 152 -16.32 18.76 -10.54
CA GLN A 152 -15.44 17.60 -10.75
C GLN A 152 -15.67 16.52 -9.69
#